data_AF-G5BK87-F1
#
_entry.id   AF-G5BK87-F1
#
_cell.length_a   1.000
_cell.length_b   1.000
_cell.length_c   1.000
_cell.angle_alpha   90.00
_cell.angle_beta   90.00
_cell.angle_gamma   90.00
#
_symmetry.space_group_name_H-M   'P 1'
#
loop_
_entity.id
_entity.type
_entity.pdbx_description
1 polymer ?
#
loop_
_entity_poly.entity_id
_entity_poly.type
_entity_poly.pdbx_seq_one_letter_code
_entity_poly.pdbx_strand_id
1 'polypeptide(L)'
;MEQNQNNWLLTSWISNEGASRIFIELKFTLRDCNSLPGGLGTCKETFNMYYFESNDENGRNIKENQYIKIDTIAADESFTELDLGDRVMKLNTEVRDVGPLSKKGFYLAFQDVGACIALVSVRVYYKKCPSVVRHLAVFPDTITGADSSQLLEVSGACVNHSVTEEPPRMHCSAEGEWLVPIGKCVCQAGYEEKNGTCQGSCVVMCLGHPLERPGNHGVDFMGGCAPIFRPQTEDVERKSKEAQKE
;
A
#
# COMPACT_ATOMS: atom_id res chain seq x y z
N MET A 1 21.99 22.38 32.19
CA MET A 1 22.30 21.80 30.87
C MET A 1 23.46 20.86 31.05
N GLU A 2 23.28 19.60 30.69
CA GLU A 2 24.31 18.58 30.81
C GLU A 2 25.16 18.54 29.53
N GLN A 3 26.47 18.34 29.68
CA GLN A 3 27.37 18.11 28.56
C GLN A 3 27.30 16.64 28.13
N ASN A 4 27.49 16.36 26.84
CA ASN A 4 27.60 15.01 26.29
C ASN A 4 26.34 14.13 26.50
N GLN A 5 25.18 14.62 26.07
CA GLN A 5 23.92 13.87 26.09
C GLN A 5 23.93 12.72 25.07
N ASN A 6 23.31 11.59 25.44
CA ASN A 6 23.12 10.42 24.59
C ASN A 6 21.81 9.71 25.00
N ASN A 7 20.69 10.35 24.70
CA ASN A 7 19.37 9.88 25.10
C ASN A 7 18.74 9.07 23.97
N TRP A 8 18.36 7.81 24.24
CA TRP A 8 17.77 6.91 23.24
C TRP A 8 16.30 6.64 23.52
N LEU A 9 15.47 6.84 22.50
CA LEU A 9 14.08 6.41 22.48
C LEU A 9 13.92 5.30 21.43
N LEU A 10 13.42 4.15 21.86
CA LEU A 10 13.27 2.95 21.02
C LEU A 10 11.78 2.65 20.80
N THR A 11 11.40 2.25 19.59
CA THR A 11 10.06 1.72 19.33
C THR A 11 9.96 0.25 19.73
N SER A 12 8.74 -0.27 19.79
CA SER A 12 8.53 -1.72 19.71
C SER A 12 8.97 -2.27 18.36
N TRP A 13 9.02 -3.60 18.25
CA TRP A 13 9.21 -4.27 16.97
C TRP A 13 8.05 -3.93 16.01
N ILE A 14 8.39 -3.70 14.74
CA ILE A 14 7.44 -3.37 13.67
C ILE A 14 7.59 -4.41 12.57
N SER A 15 6.51 -5.12 12.26
CA SER A 15 6.43 -6.03 11.10
C SER A 15 6.56 -5.23 9.81
N ASN A 16 7.34 -5.73 8.85
CA ASN A 16 7.39 -5.11 7.52
C ASN A 16 6.27 -5.57 6.60
N GLU A 17 5.43 -6.55 6.98
CA GLU A 17 4.30 -7.05 6.17
C GLU A 17 4.69 -7.44 4.73
N GLY A 18 5.93 -7.88 4.52
CA GLY A 18 6.47 -8.21 3.19
C GLY A 18 6.94 -7.01 2.36
N ALA A 19 6.93 -5.80 2.91
CA ALA A 19 7.46 -4.61 2.26
C ALA A 19 8.99 -4.58 2.28
N SER A 20 9.56 -4.39 1.09
CA SER A 20 11.00 -4.19 0.91
C SER A 20 11.41 -2.74 1.18
N ARG A 21 10.50 -1.78 1.08
CA ARG A 21 10.78 -0.35 1.35
C ARG A 21 9.69 0.22 2.25
N ILE A 22 10.11 0.92 3.29
CA ILE A 22 9.22 1.61 4.23
C ILE A 22 9.50 3.12 4.21
N PHE A 23 8.50 3.88 4.62
CA PHE A 23 8.54 5.31 4.79
C PHE A 23 8.24 5.63 6.25
N ILE A 24 8.96 6.59 6.79
CA ILE A 24 8.90 7.03 8.18
C ILE A 24 8.62 8.53 8.14
N GLU A 25 7.41 8.91 8.49
CA GLU A 25 6.97 10.30 8.64
C GLU A 25 7.06 10.67 10.12
N LEU A 26 7.84 11.71 10.40
CA LEU A 26 8.01 12.29 11.73
C LEU A 26 7.29 13.62 11.77
N LYS A 27 6.51 13.86 12.83
CA LYS A 27 6.02 15.18 13.20
C LYS A 27 6.60 15.57 14.54
N PHE A 28 7.25 16.71 14.61
CA PHE A 28 7.95 17.15 15.82
C PHE A 28 8.05 18.67 15.91
N THR A 29 8.33 19.17 17.11
CA THR A 29 8.64 20.58 17.35
C THR A 29 10.05 20.69 17.89
N LEU A 30 10.78 21.71 17.47
CA LEU A 30 12.15 21.96 17.91
C LEU A 30 12.32 23.41 18.35
N ARG A 31 12.92 23.61 19.53
CA ARG A 31 13.19 24.95 20.06
C ARG A 31 14.57 25.43 19.62
N ASP A 32 14.65 26.67 19.16
CA ASP A 32 15.91 27.33 18.78
C ASP A 32 16.85 27.43 20.00
N CYS A 33 18.11 27.01 19.82
CA CYS A 33 19.13 27.07 20.87
C CYS A 33 19.44 28.50 21.34
N ASN A 34 19.31 29.51 20.47
CA ASN A 34 19.50 30.92 20.82
C ASN A 34 18.43 31.43 21.79
N SER A 35 17.26 30.78 21.81
CA SER A 35 16.17 31.10 22.73
C SER A 35 16.30 30.43 24.11
N LEU A 36 17.37 29.64 24.32
CA LEU A 36 17.59 28.91 25.58
C LEU A 36 18.62 29.63 26.46
N PRO A 37 18.27 30.01 27.70
CA PRO A 37 19.21 30.64 28.62
C PRO A 37 20.32 29.65 28.99
N GLY A 38 21.56 29.96 28.62
CA GLY A 38 22.75 29.12 28.88
C GLY A 38 23.04 28.04 27.83
N GLY A 39 22.35 28.04 26.68
CA GLY A 39 22.43 27.03 25.61
C GLY A 39 23.71 27.04 24.75
N LEU A 40 24.53 28.08 24.86
CA LEU A 40 25.70 28.28 23.99
C LEU A 40 26.74 27.18 24.20
N GLY A 41 26.84 26.26 23.22
CA GLY A 41 27.88 25.23 23.11
C GLY A 41 27.43 23.81 23.42
N THR A 42 26.33 23.61 24.15
CA THR A 42 25.81 22.27 24.50
C THR A 42 24.51 21.91 23.78
N CYS A 43 23.71 22.92 23.43
CA CYS A 43 22.45 22.73 22.73
C CYS A 43 22.65 22.31 21.28
N LYS A 44 21.75 21.46 20.78
CA LYS A 44 21.68 21.02 19.38
C LYS A 44 20.29 21.29 18.80
N GLU A 45 20.25 21.44 17.48
CA GLU A 45 19.00 21.65 16.74
C GLU A 45 18.70 20.47 15.80
N THR A 46 19.28 19.32 16.13
CA THR A 46 19.12 18.09 15.38
C THR A 46 19.08 16.89 16.32
N PHE A 47 18.45 15.83 15.85
CA PHE A 47 18.46 14.51 16.47
C PHE A 47 18.71 13.46 15.40
N ASN A 48 19.21 12.28 15.78
CA ASN A 48 19.53 11.23 14.83
C ASN A 48 18.41 10.18 14.82
N MET A 49 18.09 9.66 13.65
CA MET A 49 17.17 8.53 13.48
C MET A 49 17.93 7.30 13.02
N TYR A 50 17.59 6.14 13.57
CA TYR A 50 18.22 4.86 13.32
C TYR A 50 17.18 3.76 13.10
N TYR A 51 17.61 2.66 12.47
CA TYR A 51 16.86 1.42 12.41
C TYR A 51 17.72 0.19 12.69
N PHE A 52 17.07 -0.90 13.07
CA PHE A 52 17.69 -2.21 13.16
C PHE A 52 16.72 -3.29 12.70
N GLU A 53 17.11 -4.06 11.68
CA GLU A 53 16.32 -5.18 11.18
C GLU A 53 16.45 -6.41 12.08
N SER A 54 15.33 -7.06 12.42
CA SER A 54 15.28 -8.28 13.22
C SER A 54 14.16 -9.22 12.78
N ASN A 55 14.45 -10.53 12.81
CA ASN A 55 13.43 -11.58 12.70
C ASN A 55 12.80 -11.92 14.06
N ASP A 56 13.36 -11.40 15.17
CA ASP A 56 12.91 -11.64 16.53
C ASP A 56 12.15 -10.42 17.06
N GLU A 57 10.89 -10.64 17.40
CA GLU A 57 9.96 -9.66 17.98
C GLU A 57 10.26 -9.37 19.45
N ASN A 58 10.94 -10.30 20.14
CA ASN A 58 11.12 -10.23 21.60
C ASN A 58 12.29 -9.37 22.04
N GLY A 59 13.07 -8.78 21.13
CA GLY A 59 13.90 -7.57 21.28
C GLY A 59 14.83 -7.41 22.50
N ARG A 60 15.00 -8.44 23.33
CA ARG A 60 15.40 -8.28 24.74
C ARG A 60 16.84 -7.84 24.99
N ASN A 61 17.68 -7.66 23.96
CA ASN A 61 19.11 -7.33 24.13
C ASN A 61 19.73 -6.59 22.93
N ILE A 62 18.99 -5.73 22.24
CA ILE A 62 19.56 -4.99 21.09
C ILE A 62 20.51 -3.91 21.60
N LYS A 63 21.77 -3.95 21.17
CA LYS A 63 22.79 -2.97 21.56
C LYS A 63 22.78 -1.76 20.62
N GLU A 64 23.14 -0.59 21.15
CA GLU A 64 23.23 0.68 20.39
C GLU A 64 24.07 0.55 19.12
N ASN A 65 25.16 -0.22 19.15
CA ASN A 65 26.07 -0.39 18.02
C ASN A 65 25.50 -1.24 16.86
N GLN A 66 24.35 -1.87 17.04
CA GLN A 66 23.69 -2.65 16.00
C GLN A 66 22.74 -1.79 15.16
N TYR A 67 22.35 -0.63 15.67
CA TYR A 67 21.51 0.31 14.97
C TYR A 67 22.27 1.01 13.83
N ILE A 68 21.65 1.06 12.66
CA ILE A 68 22.18 1.73 11.47
C ILE A 68 21.56 3.11 11.41
N LYS A 69 22.39 4.15 11.26
CA LYS A 69 21.93 5.53 11.15
C LYS A 69 21.19 5.72 9.82
N ILE A 70 19.95 6.19 9.89
CA ILE A 70 19.17 6.60 8.71
C ILE A 70 19.61 8.00 8.32
N ASP A 71 19.42 8.96 9.21
CA ASP A 71 19.74 10.36 8.95
C ASP A 71 19.87 11.19 10.24
N THR A 72 20.39 12.41 10.10
CA THR A 72 20.32 13.47 11.09
C THR A 72 19.14 14.37 10.74
N ILE A 73 18.10 14.35 11.57
CA ILE A 73 16.88 15.12 11.35
C ILE A 73 17.05 16.52 11.93
N ALA A 74 16.77 17.53 11.10
CA ALA A 74 16.73 18.94 11.46
C ALA A 74 15.30 19.46 11.29
N ALA A 75 14.98 20.57 11.96
CA ALA A 75 13.73 21.28 11.75
C ALA A 75 13.86 22.25 10.57
N ASP A 76 12.82 22.35 9.75
CA ASP A 76 12.66 23.43 8.78
C ASP A 76 12.36 24.77 9.48
N GLU A 77 11.50 24.71 10.51
CA GLU A 77 11.15 25.84 11.37
C GLU A 77 11.35 25.49 12.84
N SER A 78 12.17 26.28 13.54
CA SER A 78 12.29 26.24 14.99
C SER A 78 11.43 27.34 15.63
N PHE A 79 11.00 27.10 16.87
CA PHE A 79 10.27 28.11 17.66
C PHE A 79 11.19 28.75 18.71
N THR A 80 10.92 30.02 19.00
CA THR A 80 11.68 30.87 19.93
C THR A 80 10.87 31.23 21.18
N GLU A 81 11.45 32.01 22.09
CA GLU A 81 10.74 32.51 23.27
C GLU A 81 9.59 33.47 22.91
N LEU A 82 9.72 34.22 21.81
CA LEU A 82 8.64 35.08 21.30
C LEU A 82 7.44 34.25 20.86
N ASP A 83 7.67 33.16 20.12
CA ASP A 83 6.62 32.26 19.64
C ASP A 83 5.88 31.58 20.80
N LEU A 84 6.60 31.28 21.90
CA LEU A 84 5.99 30.77 23.13
C LEU A 84 5.07 31.80 23.79
N GLY A 85 5.43 33.09 23.75
CA GLY A 85 4.58 34.20 24.20
C GLY A 85 3.27 34.28 23.43
N ASP A 86 3.33 34.03 22.12
CA ASP A 86 2.18 34.01 21.22
C ASP A 86 1.45 32.65 21.17
N ARG A 87 1.93 31.66 21.95
CA ARG A 87 1.42 30.28 21.99
C ARG A 87 1.44 29.57 20.63
N VAL A 88 2.38 29.94 19.77
CA VAL A 88 2.60 29.34 18.46
C VAL A 88 3.71 28.31 18.57
N MET A 89 3.39 27.05 18.27
CA MET A 89 4.39 25.99 18.12
C MET A 89 4.59 25.68 16.64
N LYS A 90 5.85 25.55 16.22
CA LYS A 90 6.21 25.21 14.84
C LYS A 90 6.30 23.69 14.68
N LEU A 91 5.31 23.12 14.00
CA LEU A 91 5.25 21.68 13.73
C LEU A 91 5.99 21.38 12.43
N ASN A 92 7.08 20.63 12.53
CA ASN A 92 7.87 20.15 11.41
C ASN A 92 7.37 18.78 10.96
N THR A 93 7.47 18.49 9.66
CA THR A 93 7.17 17.18 9.09
C THR A 93 8.33 16.71 8.23
N GLU A 94 8.97 15.61 8.63
CA GLU A 94 10.12 15.03 7.92
C GLU A 94 9.80 13.60 7.49
N VAL A 95 10.09 13.27 6.23
CA VAL A 95 9.87 11.93 5.69
C VAL A 95 11.20 11.33 5.26
N ARG A 96 11.49 10.12 5.70
CA ARG A 96 12.63 9.31 5.25
C ARG A 96 12.16 7.93 4.85
N ASP A 97 12.88 7.32 3.93
CA ASP A 97 12.63 5.94 3.52
C ASP A 97 13.83 5.04 3.80
N VAL A 98 13.54 3.76 4.02
CA VAL A 98 14.53 2.72 4.29
C VAL A 98 14.20 1.50 3.44
N GLY A 99 15.21 0.95 2.77
CA GLY A 99 15.12 -0.28 2.01
C GLY A 99 16.41 -0.54 1.21
N PRO A 100 16.58 -1.73 0.61
CA PRO A 100 15.70 -2.91 0.73
C PRO A 100 15.79 -3.57 2.12
N LEU A 101 14.64 -3.78 2.77
CA LEU A 101 14.53 -4.60 3.97
C LEU A 101 14.58 -6.08 3.60
N SER A 102 15.31 -6.86 4.40
CA SER A 102 15.60 -8.27 4.19
C SER A 102 15.02 -9.18 5.28
N LYS A 103 14.71 -8.63 6.46
CA LYS A 103 14.15 -9.37 7.60
C LYS A 103 12.64 -9.15 7.75
N LYS A 104 12.01 -9.92 8.64
CA LYS A 104 10.56 -9.88 8.91
C LYS A 104 10.06 -8.60 9.59
N GLY A 105 10.98 -7.81 10.15
CA GLY A 105 10.62 -6.57 10.83
C GLY A 105 11.84 -5.82 11.30
N PHE A 106 11.59 -4.71 11.98
CA PHE A 106 12.62 -3.77 12.38
C PHE A 106 12.20 -2.99 13.63
N TYR A 107 13.19 -2.35 14.24
CA TYR A 107 13.02 -1.38 15.32
C TYR A 107 13.47 -0.02 14.80
N LEU A 108 12.79 1.05 15.23
CA LEU A 108 13.26 2.41 15.04
C LEU A 108 13.82 2.95 16.35
N ALA A 109 14.83 3.80 16.23
CA ALA A 109 15.45 4.44 17.37
C ALA A 109 15.73 5.91 17.07
N PHE A 110 15.55 6.75 18.08
CA PHE A 110 15.79 8.19 18.03
C PHE A 110 16.82 8.52 19.09
N GLN A 111 17.91 9.15 18.66
CA GLN A 111 19.00 9.55 19.55
C GLN A 111 19.03 11.07 19.63
N ASP A 112 18.83 11.58 20.84
CA ASP A 112 19.02 12.97 21.19
C ASP A 112 20.41 13.18 21.81
N VAL A 113 21.13 14.17 21.26
CA VAL A 113 22.48 14.57 21.66
C VAL A 113 22.52 15.95 22.32
N GLY A 114 21.37 16.48 22.73
CA GLY A 114 21.24 17.73 23.47
C GLY A 114 20.28 18.75 22.85
N ALA A 115 19.28 18.29 22.10
CA ALA A 115 18.25 19.12 21.49
C ALA A 115 17.01 19.27 22.38
N CYS A 116 16.34 20.41 22.28
CA CYS A 116 15.05 20.63 22.91
C CYS A 116 13.93 20.28 21.92
N ILE A 117 13.62 18.98 21.86
CA ILE A 117 12.68 18.39 20.91
C ILE A 117 11.45 17.80 21.60
N ALA A 118 10.30 17.91 20.95
CA ALA A 118 9.12 17.10 21.25
C ALA A 118 8.67 16.34 20.00
N LEU A 119 8.74 15.02 20.06
CA LEU A 119 8.27 14.13 19.00
C LEU A 119 6.76 13.92 19.15
N VAL A 120 5.97 14.46 18.21
CA VAL A 120 4.50 14.48 18.27
C VAL A 120 3.90 13.22 17.64
N SER A 121 4.45 12.77 16.52
CA SER A 121 3.97 11.58 15.81
C SER A 121 5.11 10.90 15.07
N VAL A 122 5.09 9.56 15.10
CA VAL A 122 5.90 8.70 14.25
C VAL A 122 4.95 7.81 13.49
N ARG A 123 4.89 7.97 12.17
CA ARG A 123 4.06 7.16 11.29
C ARG A 123 4.94 6.37 10.35
N VAL A 124 4.85 5.06 10.44
CA VAL A 124 5.56 4.14 9.55
C VAL A 124 4.55 3.52 8.59
N TYR A 125 4.87 3.53 7.30
CA TYR A 125 4.00 2.98 6.26
C TYR A 125 4.82 2.47 5.07
N TYR A 126 4.20 1.64 4.25
CA TYR A 126 4.74 1.23 2.95
C TYR A 126 3.71 1.54 1.87
N LYS A 127 4.15 1.53 0.61
CA LYS A 127 3.27 1.79 -0.53
C LYS A 127 2.91 0.48 -1.22
N LYS A 128 1.69 0.43 -1.75
CA LYS A 128 1.19 -0.68 -2.58
C LYS A 128 0.25 -0.14 -3.63
N CYS A 129 0.24 -0.78 -4.79
CA CYS A 129 -0.82 -0.57 -5.77
C CYS A 129 -2.05 -1.36 -5.32
N PRO A 130 -3.21 -0.71 -5.11
CA PRO A 130 -4.41 -1.37 -4.59
C PRO A 130 -5.03 -2.28 -5.66
N SER A 131 -5.79 -3.29 -5.24
CA SER A 131 -6.48 -4.17 -6.18
C SER A 131 -7.52 -3.39 -7.00
N VAL A 132 -7.46 -3.57 -8.32
CA VAL A 132 -8.32 -2.88 -9.28
C VAL A 132 -8.80 -3.82 -10.37
N VAL A 133 -9.95 -3.49 -10.96
CA VAL A 133 -10.42 -4.12 -12.20
C VAL A 133 -10.27 -3.12 -13.34
N ARG A 134 -9.57 -3.53 -14.40
CA ARG A 134 -9.32 -2.74 -15.61
C ARG A 134 -9.40 -3.65 -16.82
N HIS A 135 -10.16 -3.24 -17.84
CA HIS A 135 -10.35 -4.02 -19.08
C HIS A 135 -10.74 -5.49 -18.82
N LEU A 136 -11.70 -5.71 -17.92
CA LEU A 136 -12.17 -7.04 -17.49
C LEU A 136 -11.07 -7.96 -16.90
N ALA A 137 -9.96 -7.39 -16.46
CA ALA A 137 -8.90 -8.09 -15.73
C ALA A 137 -8.78 -7.54 -14.31
N VAL A 138 -8.64 -8.45 -13.34
CA VAL A 138 -8.36 -8.17 -11.94
C VAL A 138 -6.85 -8.12 -11.74
N PHE A 139 -6.38 -7.01 -11.20
CA PHE A 139 -5.01 -6.82 -10.74
C PHE A 139 -5.02 -6.85 -9.20
N PRO A 140 -4.23 -7.73 -8.56
CA PRO A 140 -4.23 -7.88 -7.10
C PRO A 140 -3.48 -6.74 -6.40
N ASP A 141 -3.69 -6.63 -5.08
CA ASP A 141 -2.85 -5.79 -4.23
C ASP A 141 -1.38 -6.15 -4.43
N THR A 142 -0.56 -5.18 -4.83
CA THR A 142 0.86 -5.41 -5.13
C THR A 142 1.72 -4.42 -4.36
N ILE A 143 2.61 -4.93 -3.50
CA ILE A 143 3.57 -4.11 -2.75
C ILE A 143 4.64 -3.57 -3.70
N THR A 144 5.02 -2.30 -3.53
CA THR A 144 6.02 -1.66 -4.39
C THR A 144 7.41 -2.27 -4.20
N GLY A 145 8.25 -2.12 -5.24
CA GLY A 145 9.64 -2.56 -5.21
C GLY A 145 10.53 -1.79 -4.21
N ALA A 146 11.79 -2.22 -4.12
CA ALA A 146 12.77 -1.59 -3.23
C ALA A 146 13.32 -0.27 -3.78
N ASP A 147 13.43 -0.15 -5.10
CA ASP A 147 14.04 1.03 -5.73
C ASP A 147 12.98 2.08 -6.09
N SER A 148 13.33 3.36 -5.95
CA SER A 148 12.43 4.48 -6.22
C SER A 148 12.02 4.65 -7.68
N SER A 149 12.77 4.07 -8.62
CA SER A 149 12.46 4.10 -10.05
C SER A 149 11.96 2.77 -10.60
N GLN A 150 11.74 1.77 -9.74
CA GLN A 150 11.32 0.45 -10.19
C GLN A 150 9.86 0.46 -10.63
N LEU A 151 9.60 -0.18 -11.78
CA LEU A 151 8.27 -0.47 -12.27
C LEU A 151 8.06 -1.97 -12.24
N LEU A 152 7.16 -2.43 -11.36
CA LEU A 152 6.89 -3.85 -11.21
C LEU A 152 5.79 -4.27 -12.19
N GLU A 153 6.13 -5.13 -13.15
CA GLU A 153 5.14 -5.73 -14.04
C GLU A 153 4.26 -6.74 -13.27
N VAL A 154 2.94 -6.60 -13.41
CA VAL A 154 1.94 -7.44 -12.76
C VAL A 154 0.97 -7.96 -13.80
N SER A 155 0.86 -9.28 -13.88
CA SER A 155 -0.14 -9.96 -14.70
C SER A 155 -1.52 -9.89 -14.05
N GLY A 156 -2.52 -9.50 -14.82
CA GLY A 156 -3.92 -9.52 -14.41
C GLY A 156 -4.56 -10.89 -14.67
N ALA A 157 -5.60 -11.20 -13.92
CA ALA A 157 -6.44 -12.38 -14.13
C ALA A 157 -7.80 -11.95 -14.71
N CYS A 158 -8.23 -12.59 -15.79
CA CYS A 158 -9.56 -12.32 -16.36
C CYS A 158 -10.67 -12.56 -15.34
N VAL A 159 -11.67 -11.67 -15.31
CA VAL A 159 -12.87 -11.85 -14.47
C VAL A 159 -13.65 -13.09 -14.91
N ASN A 160 -14.52 -13.62 -14.04
CA ASN A 160 -15.34 -14.79 -14.36
C ASN A 160 -16.11 -14.59 -15.68
N HIS A 161 -16.19 -15.66 -16.48
CA HIS A 161 -16.83 -15.66 -17.79
C HIS A 161 -16.21 -14.70 -18.81
N SER A 162 -14.91 -14.42 -18.68
CA SER A 162 -14.13 -13.70 -19.69
C SER A 162 -12.89 -14.47 -20.11
N VAL A 163 -12.40 -14.17 -21.30
CA VAL A 163 -11.23 -14.81 -21.93
C VAL A 163 -10.33 -13.73 -22.52
N THR A 164 -9.07 -14.07 -22.77
CA THR A 164 -8.14 -13.18 -23.45
C THR A 164 -7.31 -13.95 -24.47
N GLU A 165 -6.91 -13.26 -25.54
CA GLU A 165 -5.87 -13.71 -26.48
C GLU A 165 -4.48 -13.22 -26.04
N GLU A 166 -4.40 -12.01 -25.48
CA GLU A 166 -3.16 -11.43 -24.95
C GLU A 166 -3.26 -11.27 -23.42
N PRO A 167 -2.38 -11.91 -22.63
CA PRO A 167 -2.39 -11.80 -21.17
C PRO A 167 -2.37 -10.33 -20.70
N PRO A 168 -3.37 -9.88 -19.93
CA PRO A 168 -3.42 -8.51 -19.45
C PRO A 168 -2.29 -8.24 -18.45
N ARG A 169 -1.60 -7.12 -18.58
CA ARG A 169 -0.48 -6.70 -17.73
C ARG A 169 -0.58 -5.22 -17.38
N MET A 170 -0.10 -4.86 -16.19
CA MET A 170 0.05 -3.49 -15.73
C MET A 170 1.39 -3.31 -15.03
N HIS A 171 1.84 -2.07 -14.87
CA HIS A 171 3.03 -1.77 -14.09
C HIS A 171 2.66 -1.00 -12.82
N CYS A 172 3.12 -1.47 -11.68
CA CYS A 172 3.00 -0.79 -10.39
C CYS A 172 4.25 0.08 -10.15
N SER A 173 4.06 1.39 -9.94
CA SER A 173 5.16 2.32 -9.66
C SER A 173 5.61 2.26 -8.20
N ALA A 174 6.81 2.79 -7.91
CA ALA A 174 7.32 2.93 -6.54
C ALA A 174 6.45 3.85 -5.65
N GLU A 175 5.61 4.69 -6.26
CA GLU A 175 4.67 5.57 -5.58
C GLU A 175 3.35 4.87 -5.22
N GLY A 176 3.15 3.62 -5.63
CA GLY A 176 1.92 2.86 -5.41
C GLY A 176 0.84 3.15 -6.44
N GLU A 177 1.22 3.66 -7.62
CA GLU A 177 0.29 4.00 -8.70
C GLU A 177 0.35 2.98 -9.83
N TRP A 178 -0.83 2.66 -10.36
CA TRP A 178 -0.98 1.80 -11.52
C TRP A 178 -0.76 2.58 -12.81
N LEU A 179 0.14 2.10 -13.66
CA LEU A 179 0.43 2.68 -14.97
C LEU A 179 -0.41 2.02 -16.09
N VAL A 180 -0.11 2.36 -17.34
CA VAL A 180 -0.91 1.99 -18.52
C VAL A 180 -1.14 0.47 -18.61
N PRO A 181 -2.40 0.02 -18.75
CA PRO A 181 -2.72 -1.39 -18.97
C PRO A 181 -2.40 -1.83 -20.40
N ILE A 182 -1.83 -3.03 -20.52
CA ILE A 182 -1.53 -3.73 -21.77
C ILE A 182 -2.38 -4.99 -21.82
N GLY A 183 -3.02 -5.26 -22.97
CA GLY A 183 -3.98 -6.37 -23.10
C GLY A 183 -5.33 -6.08 -22.44
N LYS A 184 -6.29 -6.99 -22.65
CA LYS A 184 -7.65 -6.93 -22.11
C LYS A 184 -8.29 -8.31 -22.11
N CYS A 185 -9.26 -8.51 -21.22
CA CYS A 185 -10.16 -9.64 -21.32
C CYS A 185 -11.45 -9.22 -22.05
N VAL A 186 -12.17 -10.20 -22.58
CA VAL A 186 -13.45 -10.03 -23.28
C VAL A 186 -14.44 -11.05 -22.74
N CYS A 187 -15.68 -10.64 -22.52
CA CYS A 187 -16.72 -11.56 -22.06
C CYS A 187 -16.91 -12.71 -23.06
N GLN A 188 -17.12 -13.91 -22.53
CA GLN A 188 -17.46 -15.08 -23.32
C GLN A 188 -18.82 -14.90 -23.99
N ALA A 189 -19.10 -15.69 -25.03
CA ALA A 189 -20.39 -15.68 -25.70
C ALA A 189 -21.55 -15.91 -24.71
N GLY A 190 -22.60 -15.08 -24.81
CA GLY A 190 -23.73 -15.10 -23.87
C GLY A 190 -23.55 -14.23 -22.62
N TYR A 191 -22.43 -13.52 -22.49
CA TYR A 191 -22.18 -12.57 -21.40
C TYR A 191 -21.91 -11.17 -21.96
N GLU A 192 -22.33 -10.14 -21.22
CA GLU A 192 -22.09 -8.73 -21.52
C GLU A 192 -21.31 -8.06 -20.38
N GLU A 193 -20.48 -7.09 -20.73
CA GLU A 193 -19.73 -6.31 -19.74
C GLU A 193 -20.67 -5.33 -19.04
N LYS A 194 -20.73 -5.43 -17.71
CA LYS A 194 -21.46 -4.51 -16.83
C LYS A 194 -20.66 -4.26 -15.57
N ASN A 195 -20.29 -2.99 -15.34
CA ASN A 195 -19.52 -2.54 -14.17
C ASN A 195 -18.22 -3.33 -13.91
N GLY A 196 -17.48 -3.68 -14.98
CA GLY A 196 -16.24 -4.45 -14.86
C GLY A 196 -16.44 -5.94 -14.54
N THR A 197 -17.66 -6.46 -14.70
CA THR A 197 -17.99 -7.89 -14.59
C THR A 197 -18.68 -8.36 -15.86
N CYS A 198 -18.55 -9.65 -16.17
CA CYS A 198 -19.33 -10.27 -17.24
C CYS A 198 -20.59 -10.87 -16.65
N GLN A 199 -21.75 -10.33 -17.02
CA GLN A 199 -23.06 -10.82 -16.58
C GLN A 199 -23.73 -11.55 -17.73
N GLY A 200 -24.45 -12.63 -17.43
CA GLY A 200 -25.19 -13.38 -18.45
C GLY A 200 -26.18 -12.43 -19.12
N SER A 201 -25.98 -12.17 -20.41
CA SER A 201 -26.93 -11.38 -21.17
C SER A 201 -28.15 -12.27 -21.38
N CYS A 202 -29.34 -11.77 -21.03
CA CYS A 202 -30.57 -12.46 -21.35
C CYS A 202 -30.75 -12.35 -22.87
N VAL A 203 -30.14 -13.29 -23.61
CA VAL A 203 -30.38 -13.40 -25.04
C VAL A 203 -31.84 -13.79 -25.18
N VAL A 204 -32.69 -12.80 -25.44
CA VAL A 204 -34.01 -13.05 -25.99
C VAL A 204 -33.76 -13.74 -27.33
N MET A 205 -33.77 -15.08 -27.33
CA MET A 205 -33.85 -15.84 -28.56
C MET A 205 -35.22 -15.53 -29.16
N CYS A 206 -35.29 -14.49 -29.99
CA CYS A 206 -36.34 -14.39 -30.98
C CYS A 206 -36.13 -15.57 -31.94
N LEU A 207 -36.84 -16.67 -31.69
CA LEU A 207 -36.91 -17.82 -32.59
C LEU A 207 -37.37 -17.32 -33.97
N GLY A 208 -36.44 -17.11 -34.91
CA GLY A 208 -36.77 -16.90 -36.32
C GLY A 208 -35.99 -15.88 -37.13
N HIS A 209 -34.99 -15.15 -36.61
CA HIS A 209 -34.19 -14.23 -37.45
C HIS A 209 -32.68 -14.50 -37.41
N PRO A 210 -31.94 -14.35 -38.53
CA PRO A 210 -30.50 -14.53 -38.58
C PRO A 210 -29.77 -13.50 -37.72
N LEU A 211 -28.68 -13.93 -37.08
CA LEU A 211 -27.77 -13.09 -36.28
C LEU A 211 -27.13 -11.99 -37.14
N GLU A 212 -27.65 -10.76 -37.07
CA GLU A 212 -26.89 -9.57 -37.45
C GLU A 212 -26.04 -9.08 -36.26
N ARG A 213 -24.76 -8.80 -36.56
CA ARG A 213 -23.76 -8.37 -35.57
C ARG A 213 -24.22 -7.05 -34.91
N PRO A 214 -24.12 -6.88 -33.59
CA PRO A 214 -24.39 -5.57 -33.00
C PRO A 214 -23.21 -4.64 -33.29
N GLY A 215 -23.40 -3.74 -34.25
CA GLY A 215 -22.72 -2.45 -34.28
C GLY A 215 -23.30 -1.56 -33.19
N ASN A 216 -22.43 -0.75 -32.57
CA ASN A 216 -22.75 0.27 -31.57
C ASN A 216 -23.99 1.09 -31.94
N HIS A 217 -25.19 0.75 -31.44
CA HIS A 217 -26.26 1.71 -31.20
C HIS A 217 -27.24 1.13 -30.19
N GLY A 218 -27.42 1.84 -29.08
CA GLY A 218 -28.41 1.52 -28.06
C GLY A 218 -29.81 1.56 -28.65
N VAL A 219 -30.58 0.51 -28.41
CA VAL A 219 -32.02 0.48 -28.65
C VAL A 219 -32.71 -0.04 -27.41
N ASP A 220 -33.44 0.86 -26.75
CA ASP A 220 -34.45 0.55 -25.75
C ASP A 220 -35.56 -0.30 -26.38
N PHE A 221 -35.76 -1.51 -25.86
CA PHE A 221 -36.98 -2.27 -26.09
C PHE A 221 -37.74 -2.42 -24.77
N MET A 222 -38.78 -1.59 -24.59
CA MET A 222 -39.86 -1.86 -23.64
C MET A 222 -40.70 -3.01 -24.20
N GLY A 223 -40.52 -4.20 -23.66
CA GLY A 223 -41.37 -5.36 -23.92
C GLY A 223 -41.15 -6.42 -22.86
N GLY A 224 -42.13 -6.59 -21.97
CA GLY A 224 -42.05 -7.52 -20.83
C GLY A 224 -41.64 -8.93 -21.26
N CYS A 225 -40.52 -9.41 -20.73
CA CYS A 225 -40.04 -10.77 -20.94
C CYS A 225 -40.09 -11.54 -19.61
N ALA A 226 -40.70 -12.73 -19.65
CA ALA A 226 -40.67 -13.67 -18.53
C ALA A 226 -39.28 -14.31 -18.42
N PRO A 227 -38.74 -14.51 -17.21
CA PRO A 227 -37.43 -15.13 -17.04
C PRO A 227 -37.51 -16.63 -17.36
N ILE A 228 -36.86 -17.06 -18.44
CA ILE A 228 -36.52 -18.48 -18.63
C ILE A 228 -35.25 -18.73 -17.80
N PHE A 229 -35.45 -19.24 -16.58
CA PHE A 229 -34.35 -19.76 -15.76
C PHE A 229 -33.95 -21.16 -16.24
N ARG A 230 -32.62 -21.38 -16.34
CA ARG A 230 -31.84 -22.64 -16.42
C ARG A 230 -31.45 -23.15 -17.81
N PRO A 231 -30.19 -23.66 -17.90
CA PRO A 231 -29.83 -25.02 -17.46
C PRO A 231 -28.78 -25.01 -16.33
N GLN A 232 -28.96 -25.73 -15.22
CA GLN A 232 -28.51 -27.11 -14.99
C GLN A 232 -26.99 -27.35 -15.20
N THR A 233 -26.18 -27.06 -14.18
CA THR A 233 -24.87 -27.68 -13.96
C THR A 233 -24.60 -27.90 -12.46
N GLU A 234 -25.47 -28.65 -11.78
CA GLU A 234 -25.16 -29.28 -10.50
C GLU A 234 -26.02 -30.55 -10.42
N ASP A 235 -25.47 -31.69 -10.88
CA ASP A 235 -25.81 -33.06 -10.41
C ASP A 235 -25.08 -34.14 -11.24
N VAL A 236 -23.76 -33.97 -11.45
CA VAL A 236 -22.89 -35.07 -11.93
C VAL A 236 -21.76 -35.29 -10.93
N GLU A 237 -22.09 -35.45 -9.64
CA GLU A 237 -21.14 -36.04 -8.69
C GLU A 237 -21.79 -36.58 -7.39
N ARG A 238 -22.92 -37.31 -7.47
CA ARG A 238 -23.42 -38.04 -6.29
C ARG A 238 -24.35 -39.22 -6.54
N LYS A 239 -24.04 -40.11 -7.48
CA LYS A 239 -24.64 -41.46 -7.53
C LYS A 239 -23.65 -42.55 -8.00
N SER A 240 -22.45 -42.57 -7.44
CA SER A 240 -21.49 -43.68 -7.62
C SER A 240 -20.97 -44.29 -6.30
N LYS A 241 -21.60 -44.01 -5.16
CA LYS A 241 -21.30 -44.67 -3.88
C LYS A 241 -22.57 -44.87 -3.04
N GLU A 242 -23.37 -45.87 -3.38
CA GLU A 242 -24.29 -46.59 -2.46
C GLU A 242 -24.98 -47.74 -3.21
N ALA A 243 -24.18 -48.67 -3.73
CA ALA A 243 -24.66 -49.96 -4.20
C ALA A 243 -23.54 -51.01 -4.07
N GLN A 244 -22.85 -51.02 -2.93
CA GLN A 244 -22.02 -52.14 -2.48
C GLN A 244 -22.11 -52.21 -0.96
N LYS A 245 -23.20 -52.81 -0.49
CA LYS A 245 -23.29 -53.42 0.84
C LYS A 245 -24.30 -54.58 0.75
N GLU A 246 -23.84 -55.65 0.11
CA GLU A 246 -24.02 -57.01 0.67
C GLU A 246 -22.83 -57.27 1.59
#